data_AF-A0A2U1K8M0-F1
#
_entry.id   AF-A0A2U1K8M0-F1
#
_cell.length_a   1.000
_cell.length_b   1.000
_cell.length_c   1.000
_cell.angle_alpha   90.00
_cell.angle_beta   90.00
_cell.angle_gamma   90.00
#
_symmetry.space_group_name_H-M   'P 1'
#
loop_
_entity.id
_entity.type
_entity.pdbx_description
1 polymer ?
#
loop_
_entity_poly.entity_id
_entity_poly.type
_entity_poly.pdbx_seq_one_letter_code
_entity_poly.pdbx_strand_id
1 'polypeptide(L)'
;MLTGIIDEMFKRMHPDSIPVDDVTKKWCGWADTTLLPVLQRNVYGSLSGALKASDYILSHGCYEDSERFVLKHSHAWYMYFVVNKWKIKHYFLLKKKWKVYKVNNDREFLYKAAEEWVDALKGRLYLGGTEPNLGDLAVFGVLRPMCYLEVGKDLVANTRIGEWFTRMEKE
;
A
#
# COMPACT_ATOMS: atom_id res chain seq x y z
N MET A 1 -9.19 -1.99 -9.81
CA MET A 1 -8.27 -2.28 -8.68
C MET A 1 -6.85 -2.12 -9.21
N LEU A 2 -5.90 -1.69 -8.37
CA LEU A 2 -4.54 -1.30 -8.76
C LEU A 2 -3.82 -2.44 -9.51
N THR A 3 -4.02 -3.68 -9.08
CA THR A 3 -3.56 -4.90 -9.77
C THR A 3 -4.05 -5.04 -11.19
N GLY A 4 -5.29 -4.64 -11.49
CA GLY A 4 -5.81 -4.70 -12.86
C GLY A 4 -5.13 -3.70 -13.79
N ILE A 5 -4.70 -2.54 -13.26
CA ILE A 5 -3.93 -1.56 -14.02
C ILE A 5 -2.51 -2.08 -14.25
N ILE A 6 -1.86 -2.61 -13.21
CA ILE A 6 -0.51 -3.17 -13.30
C ILE A 6 -0.47 -4.35 -14.28
N ASP A 7 -1.44 -5.26 -14.23
CA ASP A 7 -1.55 -6.41 -15.13
C ASP A 7 -1.74 -5.97 -16.59
N GLU A 8 -2.62 -4.99 -16.83
CA GLU A 8 -2.85 -4.42 -18.16
C GLU A 8 -1.59 -3.73 -18.71
N MET A 9 -0.89 -2.95 -17.89
CA MET A 9 0.37 -2.30 -18.27
C MET A 9 1.46 -3.32 -18.56
N PHE A 10 1.60 -4.35 -17.72
CA PHE A 10 2.58 -5.41 -17.89
C PHE A 10 2.36 -6.20 -19.18
N LYS A 11 1.11 -6.56 -19.49
CA LYS A 11 0.74 -7.22 -20.75
C LYS A 11 1.07 -6.38 -21.98
N ARG A 12 0.88 -5.06 -21.91
CA ARG A 12 1.24 -4.14 -22.99
C ARG A 12 2.75 -4.05 -23.21
N MET A 13 3.55 -4.09 -22.14
CA MET A 13 5.01 -4.03 -22.22
C MET A 13 5.64 -5.36 -22.61
N HIS A 14 5.03 -6.48 -22.22
CA HIS A 14 5.52 -7.84 -22.48
C HIS A 14 4.42 -8.72 -23.06
N PRO A 15 4.06 -8.53 -24.34
CA PRO A 15 2.99 -9.30 -24.99
C PRO A 15 3.27 -10.81 -25.04
N ASP A 16 4.55 -11.21 -25.03
CA ASP A 16 4.99 -12.62 -25.03
C ASP A 16 5.31 -13.17 -23.62
N SER A 17 4.92 -12.46 -22.55
CA SER A 17 5.23 -12.90 -21.19
C SER A 17 4.50 -14.20 -20.80
N ILE A 18 5.21 -15.04 -20.07
CA ILE A 18 4.67 -16.27 -19.48
C ILE A 18 3.51 -15.91 -18.53
N PRO A 19 2.42 -16.70 -18.49
CA PRO A 19 1.35 -16.49 -17.54
C PRO A 19 1.87 -16.32 -16.10
N VAL A 20 1.44 -15.24 -15.45
CA VAL A 20 1.81 -14.94 -14.06
C VAL A 20 1.43 -16.11 -13.16
N ASP A 21 2.40 -16.59 -12.37
CA ASP A 21 2.21 -17.74 -11.48
C ASP A 21 1.20 -17.43 -10.35
N ASP A 22 0.65 -18.48 -9.76
CA ASP A 22 -0.41 -18.34 -8.75
C ASP A 22 0.08 -17.66 -7.46
N VAL A 23 1.36 -17.79 -7.11
CA VAL A 23 1.94 -17.12 -5.93
C VAL A 23 1.99 -15.62 -6.20
N THR A 24 2.45 -15.21 -7.37
CA THR A 24 2.48 -13.80 -7.77
C THR A 24 1.08 -13.20 -7.83
N LYS A 25 0.11 -13.88 -8.46
CA LYS A 25 -1.30 -13.44 -8.48
C LYS A 25 -1.87 -13.29 -7.07
N LYS A 26 -1.57 -14.24 -6.18
CA LYS A 26 -2.01 -14.18 -4.77
C LYS A 26 -1.49 -12.91 -4.08
N TRP A 27 -0.21 -12.58 -4.25
CA TRP A 27 0.39 -11.43 -3.58
C TRP A 27 -0.02 -10.09 -4.19
N CYS A 28 -0.20 -10.04 -5.52
CA CYS A 28 -0.88 -8.94 -6.18
C CYS A 28 -2.27 -8.70 -5.56
N GLY A 29 -3.11 -9.74 -5.50
CA GLY A 29 -4.45 -9.64 -4.90
C GLY A 29 -4.41 -9.26 -3.42
N TRP A 30 -3.42 -9.73 -2.66
CA TRP A 30 -3.21 -9.36 -1.26
C TRP A 30 -2.83 -7.88 -1.11
N ALA A 31 -2.00 -7.33 -1.98
CA ALA A 31 -1.63 -5.92 -1.97
C ALA A 31 -2.86 -5.01 -2.07
N ASP A 32 -3.78 -5.33 -2.98
CA ASP A 32 -5.01 -4.56 -3.19
C ASP A 32 -6.07 -4.77 -2.11
N THR A 33 -6.24 -6.01 -1.65
CA THR A 33 -7.35 -6.35 -0.75
C THR A 33 -7.01 -6.22 0.73
N THR A 34 -5.72 -6.20 1.06
CA THR A 34 -5.23 -6.18 2.44
C THR A 34 -4.32 -4.99 2.68
N LEU A 35 -3.18 -4.91 2.01
CA LEU A 35 -2.17 -3.91 2.32
C LEU A 35 -2.66 -2.48 2.10
N LEU A 36 -3.21 -2.20 0.91
CA LEU A 36 -3.71 -0.88 0.54
C LEU A 36 -4.80 -0.38 1.51
N PRO A 37 -5.88 -1.15 1.80
CA PRO A 37 -6.89 -0.73 2.77
C PRO A 37 -6.34 -0.46 4.19
N VAL A 38 -5.34 -1.22 4.63
CA VAL A 38 -4.72 -1.04 5.97
C VAL A 38 -3.89 0.22 6.03
N LEU A 39 -3.09 0.47 5.00
CA LEU A 39 -2.32 1.71 4.87
C LEU A 39 -3.24 2.92 4.80
N GLN A 40 -4.26 2.86 3.95
CA GLN A 40 -5.25 3.94 3.83
C GLN A 40 -5.91 4.25 5.17
N ARG A 41 -6.22 3.25 6.00
CA ARG A 41 -6.74 3.50 7.34
C ARG A 41 -5.72 4.15 8.26
N ASN A 42 -4.48 3.68 8.29
CA ASN A 42 -3.46 4.26 9.16
C ASN A 42 -3.13 5.70 8.76
N VAL A 43 -3.20 6.04 7.47
CA VAL A 43 -2.90 7.37 6.94
C VAL A 43 -4.10 8.33 7.03
N TYR A 44 -5.26 7.92 6.52
CA TYR A 44 -6.47 8.77 6.41
C TYR A 44 -7.47 8.56 7.55
N GLY A 45 -7.17 7.71 8.54
CA GLY A 45 -8.05 7.45 9.68
C GLY A 45 -8.26 8.66 10.59
N SER A 46 -7.33 9.62 10.56
CA SER A 46 -7.46 10.92 11.24
C SER A 46 -7.44 12.07 10.24
N LEU A 47 -8.11 13.18 10.56
CA LEU A 47 -8.14 14.36 9.70
C LEU A 47 -6.73 14.98 9.54
N SER A 48 -5.92 14.95 10.60
CA SER A 48 -4.52 15.41 10.57
C SER A 48 -3.67 14.57 9.61
N GLY A 49 -3.77 13.23 9.69
CA GLY A 49 -3.08 12.33 8.79
C GLY A 49 -3.53 12.53 7.33
N ALA A 50 -4.84 12.69 7.09
CA ALA A 50 -5.38 12.96 5.77
C ALA A 50 -4.86 14.29 5.17
N LEU A 51 -4.79 15.35 5.98
CA LEU A 51 -4.24 16.64 5.54
C LEU A 51 -2.75 16.56 5.20
N LYS A 52 -1.95 15.87 6.02
CA LYS A 52 -0.52 15.65 5.74
C LYS A 52 -0.31 14.84 4.46
N ALA A 53 -1.10 13.78 4.27
CA ALA A 53 -1.02 12.94 3.07
C ALA A 53 -1.41 13.69 1.80
N SER A 54 -2.51 14.45 1.84
CA SER A 54 -2.93 15.31 0.71
C SER A 54 -1.89 16.37 0.40
N ASP A 55 -1.29 16.98 1.41
CA ASP A 55 -0.23 17.98 1.21
C ASP A 55 0.98 17.38 0.49
N TYR A 56 1.42 16.19 0.94
CA TYR A 56 2.53 15.47 0.33
C TYR A 56 2.25 15.12 -1.14
N ILE A 57 1.08 14.55 -1.43
CA ILE A 57 0.69 14.17 -2.80
C ILE A 57 0.66 15.39 -3.72
N LEU A 58 0.07 16.50 -3.26
CA LEU A 58 -0.08 17.71 -4.09
C LEU A 58 1.20 18.54 -4.18
N SER A 59 2.13 18.40 -3.23
CA SER A 59 3.44 19.08 -3.29
C SER A 59 4.31 18.61 -4.46
N HIS A 60 4.04 17.42 -5.01
CA HIS A 60 4.74 16.87 -6.17
C HIS A 60 4.00 17.15 -7.50
N GLY A 61 2.88 17.88 -7.46
CA GLY A 61 2.12 18.27 -8.65
C GLY A 61 2.40 19.71 -9.07
N CYS A 62 2.17 20.00 -10.35
CA CYS A 62 2.26 21.35 -10.89
C CYS A 62 0.94 22.11 -10.67
N TYR A 63 0.72 22.61 -9.45
CA TYR A 63 -0.48 23.37 -9.08
C TYR A 63 -0.11 24.77 -8.60
N GLU A 64 -0.96 25.76 -8.90
CA GLU A 64 -0.85 27.08 -8.29
C GLU A 64 -1.19 27.00 -6.79
N ASP A 65 -0.69 27.95 -5.97
CA ASP A 65 -0.86 27.90 -4.51
C ASP A 65 -2.34 27.87 -4.06
N SER A 66 -3.20 28.60 -4.78
CA SER A 66 -4.64 28.65 -4.53
C SER A 66 -5.34 27.32 -4.87
N GLU A 67 -5.02 26.73 -6.01
CA GLU A 67 -5.50 25.42 -6.44
C GLU A 67 -5.04 24.32 -5.48
N ARG A 68 -3.76 24.34 -5.09
CA ARG A 68 -3.20 23.41 -4.13
C ARG A 68 -3.92 23.47 -2.79
N PHE A 69 -4.26 24.67 -2.31
CA PHE A 69 -5.02 24.83 -1.06
C PHE A 69 -6.40 24.16 -1.15
N VAL A 70 -7.16 24.41 -2.22
CA VAL A 70 -8.51 23.84 -2.40
C VAL A 70 -8.44 22.32 -2.58
N LEU A 71 -7.51 21.83 -3.41
CA LEU A 71 -7.30 20.40 -3.65
C LEU A 71 -6.87 19.67 -2.37
N LYS A 72 -5.99 20.26 -1.56
CA LYS A 72 -5.51 19.65 -0.32
C LYS A 72 -6.65 19.37 0.65
N HIS A 73 -7.48 20.37 0.90
CA HIS A 73 -8.58 20.25 1.85
C HIS A 73 -9.66 19.32 1.29
N SER A 74 -10.06 19.50 0.03
CA SER A 74 -11.09 18.65 -0.59
C SER A 74 -10.67 17.17 -0.64
N HIS A 75 -9.42 16.87 -1.03
CA HIS A 75 -8.89 15.50 -1.03
C HIS A 75 -8.79 14.93 0.39
N ALA A 76 -8.31 15.71 1.37
CA ALA A 76 -8.22 15.24 2.76
C ALA A 76 -9.59 14.89 3.34
N TRP A 77 -10.59 15.76 3.13
CA TRP A 77 -11.96 15.52 3.55
C TRP A 77 -12.57 14.31 2.85
N TYR A 78 -12.40 14.21 1.53
CA TYR A 78 -12.87 13.08 0.74
C TYR A 78 -12.27 11.75 1.23
N MET A 79 -10.94 11.69 1.37
CA MET A 79 -10.25 10.47 1.80
C MET A 79 -10.58 10.09 3.24
N TYR A 80 -10.63 11.05 4.15
CA TYR A 80 -11.07 10.82 5.53
C TYR A 80 -12.50 10.25 5.56
N PHE A 81 -13.41 10.82 4.75
CA PHE A 81 -14.78 10.34 4.66
C PHE A 81 -14.84 8.93 4.05
N VAL A 82 -14.17 8.67 2.93
CA VAL A 82 -14.16 7.36 2.28
C VAL A 82 -13.65 6.29 3.25
N VAL A 83 -12.51 6.51 3.89
CA VAL A 83 -11.92 5.52 4.81
C VAL A 83 -12.79 5.27 6.05
N ASN A 84 -13.48 6.30 6.57
CA ASN A 84 -14.30 6.18 7.77
C ASN A 84 -15.76 5.78 7.53
N LYS A 85 -16.33 6.14 6.37
CA LYS A 85 -17.77 6.01 6.05
C LYS A 85 -18.08 5.04 4.91
N TRP A 86 -17.15 4.73 4.00
CA TRP A 86 -17.34 3.76 2.89
C TRP A 86 -17.21 2.29 3.37
N LYS A 87 -17.89 2.00 4.49
CA LYS A 87 -17.58 0.94 5.45
C LYS A 87 -18.22 -0.42 5.21
N ILE A 88 -18.76 -0.76 4.03
CA ILE A 88 -19.64 -1.95 3.96
C ILE A 88 -18.90 -3.25 3.57
N LYS A 89 -18.00 -3.26 2.58
CA LYS A 89 -17.43 -4.54 2.07
C LYS A 89 -15.98 -4.82 2.52
N HIS A 90 -15.04 -3.91 2.28
CA HIS A 90 -13.63 -4.13 2.64
C HIS A 90 -13.38 -4.05 4.15
N TYR A 91 -14.11 -3.20 4.87
CA TYR A 91 -14.04 -3.13 6.33
C TYR A 91 -14.47 -4.44 7.01
N PHE A 92 -15.48 -5.13 6.46
CA PHE A 92 -15.92 -6.42 6.98
C PHE A 92 -14.83 -7.50 6.79
N LEU A 93 -14.19 -7.53 5.63
CA LEU A 93 -13.06 -8.43 5.35
C LEU A 93 -11.87 -8.14 6.28
N LEU A 94 -11.54 -6.86 6.49
CA LEU A 94 -10.50 -6.44 7.43
C LEU A 94 -10.86 -6.82 8.86
N LYS A 95 -12.10 -6.60 9.31
CA LYS A 95 -12.57 -7.03 10.65
C LYS A 95 -12.51 -8.54 10.84
N LYS A 96 -12.83 -9.32 9.80
CA LYS A 96 -12.68 -10.77 9.83
C LYS A 96 -11.21 -11.15 10.00
N LYS A 97 -10.30 -10.49 9.27
CA LYS A 97 -8.86 -10.65 9.45
C LYS A 97 -8.42 -10.24 10.86
N TRP A 98 -8.82 -9.09 11.39
CA TRP A 98 -8.46 -8.64 12.74
C TRP A 98 -8.74 -9.67 13.83
N LYS A 99 -9.89 -10.35 13.74
CA LYS A 99 -10.23 -11.45 14.65
C LYS A 99 -9.25 -12.62 14.54
N VAL A 100 -8.74 -12.92 13.35
CA VAL A 100 -7.72 -13.95 13.11
C VAL A 100 -6.36 -13.53 13.68
N TYR A 101 -5.94 -12.29 13.47
CA TYR A 101 -4.64 -11.79 13.97
C TYR A 101 -4.65 -11.40 15.46
N LYS A 102 -5.82 -11.47 16.13
CA LYS A 102 -6.04 -11.06 17.53
C LYS A 102 -5.53 -9.64 17.83
N VAL A 103 -5.75 -8.71 16.90
CA VAL A 103 -5.25 -7.33 16.98
C VAL A 103 -6.39 -6.39 17.38
N ASN A 104 -6.08 -5.44 18.26
CA ASN A 104 -7.02 -4.40 18.69
C ASN A 104 -6.73 -3.00 18.11
N ASN A 105 -5.58 -2.79 17.45
CA ASN A 105 -5.15 -1.48 16.94
C ASN A 105 -4.76 -1.53 15.44
N ASP A 106 -5.15 -0.51 14.68
CA ASP A 106 -4.83 -0.33 13.26
C ASP A 106 -3.32 -0.40 12.98
N ARG A 107 -2.50 0.13 13.89
CA ARG A 107 -1.04 0.16 13.77
C ARG A 107 -0.40 -1.23 13.90
N GLU A 108 -0.82 -1.99 14.90
CA GLU A 108 -0.33 -3.36 15.09
C GLU A 108 -0.73 -4.25 13.91
N PHE A 109 -1.91 -4.02 13.32
CA PHE A 109 -2.33 -4.75 12.14
C PHE A 109 -1.48 -4.41 10.92
N LEU A 110 -1.07 -3.14 10.77
CA LEU A 110 -0.13 -2.72 9.73
C LEU A 110 1.22 -3.43 9.87
N TYR A 111 1.77 -3.51 11.09
CA TYR A 111 3.02 -4.23 11.32
C TYR A 111 2.89 -5.72 11.00
N LYS A 112 1.81 -6.37 11.45
CA LYS A 112 1.57 -7.78 11.13
C LYS A 112 1.39 -8.03 9.63
N ALA A 113 0.77 -7.11 8.90
CA ALA A 113 0.66 -7.19 7.44
C ALA A 113 2.04 -7.04 6.76
N ALA A 114 2.89 -6.16 7.26
CA ALA A 114 4.26 -6.03 6.77
C ALA A 114 5.11 -7.27 7.06
N GLU A 115 4.99 -7.85 8.25
CA GLU A 115 5.68 -9.10 8.60
C GLU A 115 5.14 -10.28 7.78
N GLU A 116 3.83 -10.37 7.51
CA GLU A 116 3.24 -11.37 6.61
C GLU A 116 3.85 -11.30 5.20
N TRP A 117 4.11 -10.08 4.70
CA TRP A 117 4.81 -9.89 3.43
C TRP A 117 6.27 -10.36 3.51
N VAL A 118 7.01 -10.00 4.56
CA VAL A 118 8.41 -10.43 4.73
C VAL A 118 8.50 -11.95 4.82
N ASP A 119 7.61 -12.59 5.57
CA ASP A 119 7.56 -14.05 5.69
C ASP A 119 7.23 -14.73 4.35
N ALA A 120 6.47 -14.06 3.47
CA ALA A 120 6.20 -14.53 2.11
C ALA A 120 7.43 -14.68 1.23
N LEU A 121 8.44 -13.84 1.48
CA LEU A 121 9.71 -13.89 0.75
C LEU A 121 10.44 -15.21 1.06
N LYS A 122 10.17 -15.84 2.21
CA LYS A 122 10.81 -17.09 2.66
C LYS A 122 12.34 -16.99 2.69
N GLY A 123 12.85 -15.83 3.11
CA GLY A 123 14.29 -15.55 3.15
C GLY A 123 14.94 -15.25 1.79
N ARG A 124 14.15 -15.17 0.70
CA ARG A 124 14.63 -14.72 -0.62
C ARG A 124 14.74 -13.19 -0.65
N LEU A 125 15.51 -12.65 -1.60
CA LEU A 125 15.67 -11.19 -1.76
C LEU A 125 14.36 -10.52 -2.18
N TYR A 126 13.65 -11.16 -3.12
CA TYR A 126 12.36 -10.76 -3.68
C TYR A 126 11.40 -11.95 -3.74
N LEU A 127 10.12 -11.69 -3.95
CA LEU A 127 9.15 -12.75 -4.23
C LEU A 127 9.51 -13.51 -5.52
N GLY A 128 10.07 -12.80 -6.51
CA GLY A 128 10.66 -13.35 -7.74
C GLY A 128 11.96 -14.14 -7.55
N GLY A 129 12.55 -14.15 -6.35
CA GLY A 129 13.82 -14.82 -6.07
C GLY A 129 14.99 -13.84 -6.04
N THR A 130 15.78 -13.81 -7.11
CA THR A 130 16.94 -12.92 -7.27
C THR A 130 16.58 -11.55 -7.83
N GLU A 131 15.51 -11.47 -8.63
CA GLU A 131 14.99 -10.25 -9.23
C GLU A 131 13.54 -10.03 -8.80
N PRO A 132 13.06 -8.77 -8.74
CA PRO A 132 11.68 -8.47 -8.38
C PRO A 132 10.70 -8.94 -9.46
N ASN A 133 9.56 -9.48 -9.02
CA ASN A 133 8.47 -9.85 -9.93
C ASN A 133 7.26 -8.92 -9.79
N LEU A 134 6.18 -9.19 -10.53
CA LEU A 134 4.93 -8.43 -10.47
C LEU A 134 4.34 -8.29 -9.05
N GLY A 135 4.52 -9.29 -8.19
CA GLY A 135 4.06 -9.26 -6.81
C GLY A 135 4.88 -8.30 -5.97
N ASP A 136 6.21 -8.32 -6.13
CA ASP A 136 7.09 -7.31 -5.53
C ASP A 136 6.70 -5.90 -5.99
N LEU A 137 6.48 -5.71 -7.30
CA LEU A 137 6.06 -4.42 -7.87
C LEU A 137 4.70 -3.96 -7.34
N ALA A 138 3.73 -4.86 -7.21
CA ALA A 138 2.41 -4.52 -6.68
C ALA A 138 2.48 -4.07 -5.21
N VAL A 139 3.23 -4.79 -4.38
CA VAL A 139 3.40 -4.44 -2.96
C VAL A 139 4.21 -3.15 -2.82
N PHE A 140 5.28 -3.00 -3.61
CA PHE A 140 6.13 -1.81 -3.59
C PHE A 140 5.37 -0.57 -4.07
N GLY A 141 4.59 -0.68 -5.15
CA GLY A 141 3.78 0.42 -5.67
C GLY A 141 2.73 0.92 -4.66
N VAL A 142 2.17 0.02 -3.85
CA VAL A 142 1.25 0.39 -2.77
C VAL A 142 1.97 1.05 -1.59
N LEU A 143 3.16 0.57 -1.22
CA LEU A 143 3.90 1.07 -0.06
C LEU A 143 4.63 2.39 -0.34
N ARG A 144 5.23 2.53 -1.52
CA ARG A 144 6.16 3.61 -1.84
C ARG A 144 5.60 5.01 -1.55
N PRO A 145 4.38 5.40 -1.98
CA PRO A 145 3.85 6.73 -1.67
C PRO A 145 3.66 6.96 -0.16
N MET A 146 3.38 5.90 0.58
CA MET A 146 3.07 5.96 2.01
C MET A 146 4.34 5.97 2.88
N CYS A 147 5.45 5.41 2.41
CA CYS A 147 6.75 5.39 3.09
C CYS A 147 7.34 6.80 3.33
N TYR A 148 6.93 7.80 2.56
CA TYR A 148 7.35 9.19 2.77
C TYR A 148 6.53 9.92 3.85
N LEU A 149 5.41 9.34 4.28
CA LEU A 149 4.59 9.82 5.39
C LEU A 149 5.08 9.25 6.73
N GLU A 150 4.72 9.90 7.84
CA GLU A 150 5.07 9.45 9.20
C GLU A 150 4.68 7.98 9.45
N VAL A 151 3.53 7.55 8.92
CA VAL A 151 3.03 6.18 9.07
C VAL A 151 3.97 5.17 8.42
N GLY A 152 4.46 5.46 7.21
CA GLY A 152 5.33 4.56 6.48
C GLY A 152 6.77 4.60 6.95
N LYS A 153 7.29 5.76 7.39
CA LYS A 153 8.58 5.86 8.08
C LYS A 153 8.61 4.97 9.34
N ASP A 154 7.54 5.05 10.12
CA ASP A 154 7.34 4.23 11.30
C ASP A 154 7.21 2.73 10.97
N LEU A 155 6.51 2.38 9.87
CA LEU A 155 6.43 1.00 9.39
C LEU A 155 7.82 0.42 9.07
N VAL A 156 8.61 1.16 8.29
CA VAL A 156 9.96 0.75 7.87
C VAL A 156 10.90 0.64 9.07
N ALA A 157 10.77 1.52 10.07
CA ALA A 157 11.60 1.50 11.27
C ALA A 157 11.27 0.36 12.24
N ASN A 158 10.00 -0.08 12.32
CA ASN A 158 9.53 -1.05 13.31
C ASN A 158 9.30 -2.46 12.74
N THR A 159 9.60 -2.72 11.47
CA THR A 159 9.40 -4.03 10.85
C THR A 159 10.55 -4.41 9.93
N ARG A 160 10.68 -5.70 9.62
CA ARG A 160 11.72 -6.23 8.73
C ARG A 160 11.51 -5.84 7.26
N ILE A 161 10.40 -5.18 6.92
CA ILE A 161 10.09 -4.79 5.54
C ILE A 161 11.07 -3.75 4.98
N GLY A 162 11.75 -3.01 5.86
CA GLY A 162 12.65 -1.93 5.47
C GLY A 162 13.82 -2.37 4.59
N GLU A 163 14.40 -3.55 4.85
CA GLU A 163 15.49 -4.07 4.04
C GLU A 163 15.04 -4.41 2.62
N TRP A 164 13.89 -5.07 2.47
CA TRP A 164 13.29 -5.36 1.17
C TRP A 164 12.89 -4.08 0.44
N PHE A 165 12.30 -3.12 1.15
CA PHE A 165 11.89 -1.83 0.57
C PHE A 165 13.10 -1.05 0.03
N THR A 166 14.19 -0.98 0.79
CA THR A 166 15.42 -0.30 0.38
C THR A 166 16.06 -0.96 -0.84
N ARG A 167 15.94 -2.29 -0.98
CA ARG A 167 16.38 -2.99 -2.20
C ARG A 167 15.51 -2.61 -3.40
N MET A 168 14.18 -2.67 -3.24
CA MET A 168 13.24 -2.25 -4.29
C MET A 168 13.40 -0.78 -4.72
N GLU A 169 13.84 0.12 -3.85
CA GLU A 169 14.13 1.52 -4.23
C GLU A 169 15.38 1.68 -5.10
N LYS A 170 16.27 0.69 -5.16
CA LYS A 170 17.53 0.72 -5.92
C LYS A 170 17.46 0.02 -7.27
N GLU A 171 16.42 -0.78 -7.49
CA GLU A 171 16.08 -1.39 -8.79
C GLU A 171 15.48 -0.33 -9.73
#